data_AF-A0A916J836-F1
#
_entry.id   AF-A0A916J836-F1
#
_cell.length_a   1.000
_cell.length_b   1.000
_cell.length_c   1.000
_cell.angle_alpha   90.00
_cell.angle_beta   90.00
_cell.angle_gamma   90.00
#
_symmetry.space_group_name_H-M   'P 1'
#
loop_
_entity.id
_entity.type
_entity.pdbx_description
1 polymer ?
#
loop_
_entity_poly.entity_id
_entity_poly.type
_entity_poly.pdbx_seq_one_letter_code
_entity_poly.pdbx_strand_id
1 'polypeptide(L)'
;MSFEKNAANVSRHDFLRQLGFAGSALAAVYFAGTLESCTNDRVSPEPNNLTLNLNDAANAALKKNGGYVIREGVVIARSNTGAYIAATLTCSHEGKNEITYQTDHFYCTAHGAKYDNTGKGLNSEGKKGIRVYTTSLTDNILTITA
;
A
#
# COMPACT_ATOMS: atom_id res chain seq x y z
N MET A 1 -57.63 17.12 -48.84
CA MET A 1 -56.94 16.85 -47.56
C MET A 1 -56.55 15.39 -47.56
N SER A 2 -55.28 15.07 -47.37
CA SER A 2 -54.80 13.83 -46.73
C SER A 2 -53.29 13.94 -46.58
N PHE A 3 -52.84 14.17 -45.35
CA PHE A 3 -51.45 13.99 -44.95
C PHE A 3 -51.28 12.52 -44.57
N GLU A 4 -50.51 11.76 -45.35
CA GLU A 4 -50.10 10.41 -44.99
C GLU A 4 -48.94 10.50 -43.99
N LYS A 5 -49.26 10.31 -42.71
CA LYS A 5 -48.26 10.06 -41.66
C LYS A 5 -47.74 8.63 -41.84
N ASN A 6 -46.57 8.48 -42.47
CA ASN A 6 -45.80 7.24 -42.39
C ASN A 6 -45.14 7.15 -41.01
N ALA A 7 -45.86 6.60 -40.03
CA ALA A 7 -45.29 6.22 -38.75
C ALA A 7 -44.69 4.81 -38.89
N ALA A 8 -43.40 4.75 -39.22
CA ALA A 8 -42.63 3.52 -39.03
C ALA A 8 -42.59 3.23 -37.53
N ASN A 9 -43.45 2.30 -37.07
CA ASN A 9 -43.39 1.75 -35.72
C ASN A 9 -42.18 0.81 -35.66
N VAL A 10 -40.99 1.38 -35.46
CA VAL A 10 -39.80 0.60 -35.16
C VAL A 10 -39.94 0.14 -33.72
N SER A 11 -40.05 -1.17 -33.55
CA SER A 11 -40.14 -1.79 -32.24
C SER A 11 -38.82 -1.56 -31.48
N ARG A 12 -38.89 -1.35 -30.16
CA ARG A 12 -37.68 -1.17 -29.33
C ARG A 12 -36.70 -2.34 -29.47
N HIS A 13 -37.20 -3.54 -29.75
CA HIS A 13 -36.36 -4.71 -29.96
C HIS A 13 -35.66 -4.71 -31.33
N ASP A 14 -36.30 -4.22 -32.39
CA ASP A 14 -35.65 -4.07 -33.69
C ASP A 14 -34.59 -2.95 -33.68
N PHE A 15 -34.85 -1.87 -32.95
CA PHE A 15 -33.84 -0.81 -32.75
C PHE A 15 -32.59 -1.35 -32.03
N LEU A 16 -32.78 -2.14 -30.96
CA LEU A 16 -31.66 -2.76 -30.23
C LEU A 16 -30.93 -3.80 -31.09
N ARG A 17 -31.62 -4.54 -31.97
CA ARG A 17 -30.98 -5.46 -32.92
C ARG A 17 -30.19 -4.72 -34.00
N GLN A 18 -30.65 -3.57 -34.48
CA GLN A 18 -29.92 -2.75 -35.45
C GLN A 18 -28.64 -2.13 -34.86
N LEU A 19 -28.64 -1.77 -33.58
CA LEU A 19 -27.42 -1.31 -32.88
C LEU A 19 -26.42 -2.45 -32.61
N GLY A 20 -26.88 -3.70 -32.52
CA GLY A 20 -26.03 -4.87 -32.26
C GLY A 20 -25.21 -5.36 -33.45
N PHE A 21 -25.68 -5.16 -34.69
CA PHE A 21 -25.00 -5.67 -35.90
C PHE A 21 -24.23 -4.61 -36.70
N ALA A 22 -24.40 -3.32 -36.44
CA ALA A 22 -23.65 -2.24 -37.09
C ALA A 22 -22.31 -1.90 -36.39
N GLY A 23 -22.01 -2.52 -35.25
CA GLY A 23 -20.88 -2.15 -34.38
C GLY A 23 -19.59 -2.99 -34.49
N SER A 24 -19.55 -4.05 -35.31
CA SER A 24 -18.44 -5.02 -35.29
C SER A 24 -17.43 -4.82 -36.42
N ALA A 25 -16.88 -3.61 -36.59
CA ALA A 25 -15.72 -3.39 -37.47
C ALA A 25 -14.69 -2.37 -36.96
N LEU A 26 -14.92 -1.69 -35.83
CA LEU A 26 -13.98 -0.68 -35.32
C LEU A 26 -13.59 -0.83 -33.84
N ALA A 27 -13.60 -2.05 -33.31
CA ALA A 27 -13.18 -2.35 -31.94
C ALA A 27 -11.90 -3.21 -31.85
N ALA A 28 -11.16 -3.35 -32.95
CA ALA A 28 -9.95 -4.19 -33.00
C ALA A 28 -8.62 -3.42 -32.93
N VAL A 29 -8.62 -2.07 -32.87
CA VAL A 29 -7.37 -1.27 -32.91
C VAL A 29 -7.09 -0.49 -31.62
N TYR A 30 -8.01 -0.48 -30.64
CA TYR A 30 -7.81 0.30 -29.39
C TYR A 30 -7.58 -0.53 -28.12
N PHE A 31 -7.59 -1.86 -28.20
CA PHE A 31 -7.27 -2.74 -27.05
C PHE A 31 -5.87 -3.38 -27.13
N ALA A 32 -4.97 -2.80 -27.92
CA ALA A 32 -3.52 -2.97 -27.74
C ALA A 32 -2.94 -1.94 -26.74
N GLY A 33 -3.80 -1.22 -26.01
CA GLY A 33 -3.40 -0.57 -24.78
C GLY A 33 -3.22 -1.67 -23.74
N THR A 34 -1.97 -1.92 -23.37
CA THR A 34 -1.59 -2.69 -22.19
C THR A 34 -2.48 -2.27 -21.01
N LEU A 35 -3.50 -3.06 -20.68
CA LEU A 35 -4.15 -2.97 -19.38
C LEU A 35 -3.13 -3.46 -18.36
N GLU A 36 -2.20 -2.57 -17.99
CA GLU A 36 -1.58 -2.64 -16.68
C GLU A 36 -2.71 -2.36 -15.69
N SER A 37 -3.37 -3.44 -15.26
CA SER A 37 -4.12 -3.43 -14.01
C SER A 37 -3.15 -2.93 -12.96
N CYS A 38 -3.29 -1.68 -12.55
CA CYS A 38 -2.63 -1.19 -11.35
C CYS A 38 -3.21 -2.01 -10.18
N THR A 39 -2.58 -3.16 -9.91
CA THR A 39 -2.49 -3.65 -8.55
C THR A 39 -1.98 -2.46 -7.73
N ASN A 40 -2.53 -2.24 -6.55
CA ASN A 40 -2.07 -1.19 -5.65
C ASN A 40 -0.68 -1.55 -5.11
N ASP A 41 0.27 -1.77 -5.99
CA ASP A 41 1.69 -1.93 -5.75
C ASP A 41 2.23 -0.54 -5.44
N ARG A 42 1.86 -0.07 -4.24
CA ARG A 42 2.70 0.84 -3.48
C ARG A 42 3.94 0.05 -3.08
N VAL A 43 4.81 -0.25 -4.04
CA VAL A 43 6.14 -0.76 -3.76
C VAL A 43 6.89 0.42 -3.15
N SER A 44 6.83 0.54 -1.83
CA SER A 44 7.85 1.32 -1.13
C SER A 44 9.17 0.61 -1.45
N PRO A 45 10.16 1.29 -2.07
CA PRO A 45 11.44 0.67 -2.36
C PRO A 45 11.98 0.05 -1.07
N GLU A 46 12.35 -1.22 -1.14
CA GLU A 46 12.91 -1.89 0.02
C GLU A 46 14.25 -1.26 0.37
N PRO A 47 14.54 -1.02 1.66
CA PRO A 47 15.81 -0.46 2.07
C PRO A 47 16.92 -1.43 1.67
N ASN A 48 17.68 -1.09 0.63
CA ASN A 48 18.92 -1.77 0.31
C ASN A 48 20.05 -1.01 1.03
N ASN A 49 20.31 -1.41 2.28
CA ASN A 49 21.36 -0.85 3.13
C ASN A 49 21.07 0.57 3.67
N LEU A 50 19.87 0.79 4.22
CA LEU A 50 19.53 2.05 4.90
C LEU A 50 20.37 2.16 6.18
N THR A 51 21.10 3.25 6.34
CA THR A 51 21.97 3.51 7.49
C THR A 51 21.56 4.76 8.25
N LEU A 52 21.57 4.68 9.58
CA LEU A 52 21.28 5.79 10.48
C LEU A 52 22.41 5.94 11.48
N ASN A 53 22.98 7.14 11.56
CA ASN A 53 23.91 7.48 12.64
C ASN A 53 23.12 7.90 13.88
N LEU A 54 23.25 7.15 14.97
CA LEU A 54 22.55 7.42 16.23
C LEU A 54 23.03 8.71 16.92
N ASN A 55 24.15 9.31 16.49
CA ASN A 55 24.60 10.60 17.00
C ASN A 55 23.85 11.79 16.37
N ASP A 56 23.21 11.59 15.22
CA ASP A 56 22.46 12.65 14.56
C ASP A 56 21.22 13.04 15.39
N ALA A 57 20.98 14.34 15.51
CA ALA A 57 19.82 14.86 16.23
C ALA A 57 18.48 14.33 15.67
N ALA A 58 18.44 14.06 14.36
CA ALA A 58 17.30 13.49 13.66
C ALA A 58 16.92 12.08 14.16
N ASN A 59 17.86 11.37 14.81
CA ASN A 59 17.70 10.01 15.31
C ASN A 59 17.66 9.95 16.85
N ALA A 60 17.57 11.10 17.52
CA ALA A 60 17.57 11.18 18.98
C ALA A 60 16.44 10.38 19.64
N ALA A 61 15.31 10.21 18.95
CA ALA A 61 14.20 9.38 19.42
C ALA A 61 14.62 7.91 19.64
N LEU A 62 15.54 7.38 18.83
CA LEU A 62 16.05 6.01 18.94
C LEU A 62 16.97 5.80 20.15
N LYS A 63 17.33 6.85 20.90
CA LYS A 63 18.08 6.73 22.16
C LYS A 63 17.20 6.34 23.34
N LYS A 64 15.88 6.42 23.19
CA LYS A 64 14.90 6.12 24.24
C LYS A 64 14.11 4.87 23.87
N ASN A 65 13.92 3.98 24.84
CA ASN A 65 13.03 2.83 24.69
C ASN A 65 11.60 3.31 24.35
N GLY A 66 10.98 2.66 23.37
CA GLY A 66 9.70 3.06 22.79
C GLY A 66 9.78 4.18 21.75
N GLY A 67 10.94 4.83 21.57
CA GLY A 67 11.14 5.86 20.56
C GLY A 67 11.30 5.27 19.17
N TYR A 68 10.83 6.01 18.16
CA TYR A 68 10.90 5.59 16.76
C TYR A 68 11.15 6.77 15.82
N VAL A 69 11.60 6.45 14.60
CA VAL A 69 11.74 7.35 13.47
C VAL A 69 11.20 6.68 12.21
N ILE A 70 10.81 7.49 11.22
CA ILE A 70 10.36 7.00 9.92
C ILE A 70 11.32 7.51 8.86
N ARG A 71 11.86 6.60 8.05
CA ARG A 71 12.78 6.90 6.94
C ARG A 71 12.54 5.94 5.80
N GLU A 72 12.47 6.48 4.58
CA GLU A 72 12.38 5.69 3.34
C GLU A 72 11.30 4.58 3.36
N GLY A 73 10.14 4.88 3.94
CA GLY A 73 9.04 3.91 4.03
C GLY A 73 9.25 2.79 5.06
N VAL A 74 10.15 3.00 6.03
CA VAL A 74 10.43 2.09 7.14
C VAL A 74 10.19 2.81 8.46
N VAL A 75 9.49 2.15 9.38
CA VAL A 75 9.37 2.54 10.78
C VAL A 75 10.48 1.83 11.54
N ILE A 76 11.41 2.59 12.08
CA ILE A 76 12.58 2.10 12.84
C ILE A 76 12.36 2.49 14.29
N ALA A 77 12.38 1.52 15.19
CA ALA A 77 12.06 1.72 16.59
C ALA A 77 13.08 1.07 17.51
N ARG A 78 13.17 1.61 18.73
CA ARG A 78 13.83 0.95 19.86
C ARG A 78 12.75 0.34 20.74
N SER A 79 12.74 -0.99 20.86
CA SER A 79 11.79 -1.72 21.70
C SER A 79 11.90 -1.32 23.17
N ASN A 80 10.94 -1.72 24.02
CA ASN A 80 11.08 -1.43 25.45
C ASN A 80 12.17 -2.27 26.13
N THR A 81 12.59 -3.37 25.49
CA THR A 81 13.75 -4.17 25.90
C THR A 81 15.09 -3.60 25.39
N GLY A 82 15.06 -2.52 24.60
CA GLY A 82 16.24 -1.84 24.09
C GLY A 82 16.80 -2.39 22.78
N ALA A 83 16.12 -3.35 22.15
CA ALA A 83 16.49 -3.86 20.82
C ALA A 83 16.05 -2.90 19.71
N TYR A 84 16.80 -2.83 18.62
CA TYR A 84 16.38 -2.10 17.43
C TYR A 84 15.57 -3.00 16.51
N ILE A 85 14.40 -2.54 16.11
CA ILE A 85 13.50 -3.25 15.20
C ILE A 85 13.07 -2.31 14.09
N ALA A 86 12.80 -2.88 12.92
CA ALA A 86 12.37 -2.11 11.76
C ALA A 86 11.28 -2.87 11.02
N ALA A 87 10.26 -2.15 10.58
CA ALA A 87 9.16 -2.70 9.79
C ALA A 87 8.72 -1.72 8.70
N THR A 88 8.03 -2.23 7.68
CA THR A 88 7.48 -1.36 6.63
C THR A 88 6.52 -0.33 7.24
N LEU A 89 6.50 0.87 6.67
CA LEU A 89 5.51 1.92 6.94
C LEU A 89 4.14 1.58 6.35
N THR A 90 4.09 0.67 5.37
CA THR A 90 2.90 0.32 4.61
C THR A 90 2.07 -0.73 5.36
N CYS A 91 0.88 -0.34 5.78
CA CYS A 91 -0.08 -1.23 6.41
C CYS A 91 -0.60 -2.29 5.44
N SER A 92 -0.57 -3.57 5.85
CA SER A 92 -1.05 -4.67 5.02
C SER A 92 -2.57 -4.74 4.84
N HIS A 93 -3.34 -3.95 5.61
CA HIS A 93 -4.78 -3.89 5.47
C HIS A 93 -5.18 -3.34 4.08
N GLU A 94 -4.94 -2.04 3.85
CA GLU A 94 -5.30 -1.28 2.64
C GLU A 94 -4.09 -0.52 2.03
N GLY A 95 -2.86 -0.84 2.47
CA GLY A 95 -1.65 -0.21 1.94
C GLY A 95 -1.40 1.22 2.40
N LYS A 96 -1.99 1.67 3.52
CA LYS A 96 -1.80 3.03 4.04
C LYS A 96 -0.43 3.18 4.71
N ASN A 97 0.29 4.26 4.42
CA ASN A 97 1.63 4.54 4.95
C ASN A 97 1.56 5.27 6.30
N GLU A 98 0.83 4.67 7.24
CA GLU A 98 0.42 5.30 8.51
C GLU A 98 0.73 4.42 9.72
N ILE A 99 1.69 3.50 9.57
CA ILE A 99 2.23 2.71 10.69
C ILE A 99 3.10 3.61 11.57
N THR A 100 2.88 3.48 12.88
CA THR A 100 3.66 4.09 13.95
C THR A 100 4.12 2.99 14.91
N TYR A 101 5.05 3.33 15.81
CA TYR A 101 5.44 2.43 16.89
C TYR A 101 4.84 2.88 18.23
N GLN A 102 4.33 1.91 18.99
CA GLN A 102 3.78 2.08 20.33
C GLN A 102 4.44 1.06 21.27
N THR A 103 3.94 0.92 22.50
CA THR A 103 4.47 0.02 23.54
C THR A 103 4.62 -1.42 23.03
N ASP A 104 5.81 -1.75 22.54
CA ASP A 104 6.20 -3.05 21.96
C ASP A 104 5.31 -3.58 20.82
N HIS A 105 4.75 -2.69 20.00
CA HIS A 105 4.01 -3.10 18.81
C HIS A 105 3.93 -1.98 17.75
N PHE A 106 3.75 -2.39 16.50
CA PHE A 106 3.43 -1.49 15.40
C PHE A 106 1.91 -1.26 15.31
N TYR A 107 1.51 -0.03 15.05
CA TYR A 107 0.11 0.40 15.01
C TYR A 107 -0.16 1.29 13.81
N CYS A 108 -1.12 0.90 12.97
CA CYS A 108 -1.61 1.74 11.87
C CYS A 108 -2.71 2.69 12.37
N THR A 109 -2.48 3.99 12.23
CA THR A 109 -3.40 5.03 12.71
C THR A 109 -4.67 5.19 11.86
N ALA A 110 -4.69 4.64 10.64
CA ALA A 110 -5.86 4.72 9.74
C ALA A 110 -7.09 3.98 10.30
N HIS A 111 -6.91 2.68 10.58
CA HIS A 111 -7.99 1.75 10.93
C HIS A 111 -7.66 0.87 12.14
N GLY A 112 -6.49 1.08 12.76
CA GLY A 112 -6.10 0.40 13.99
C GLY A 112 -5.48 -0.98 13.83
N ALA A 113 -4.88 -1.29 12.68
CA ALA A 113 -4.12 -2.53 12.51
C ALA A 113 -2.95 -2.60 13.52
N LYS A 114 -2.79 -3.75 14.17
CA LYS A 114 -1.77 -4.00 15.19
C LYS A 114 -0.88 -5.17 14.78
N TYR A 115 0.42 -5.00 14.96
CA TYR A 115 1.43 -6.02 14.67
C TYR A 115 2.45 -6.08 15.79
N ASP A 116 2.89 -7.27 16.20
CA ASP A 116 3.98 -7.38 17.17
C ASP A 116 5.34 -6.99 16.56
N ASN A 117 6.40 -7.01 17.37
CA ASN A 117 7.75 -6.69 16.96
C ASN A 117 8.33 -7.63 15.87
N THR A 118 7.68 -8.77 15.59
CA THR A 118 8.05 -9.70 14.49
C THR A 118 7.21 -9.47 13.22
N GLY A 119 6.31 -8.48 13.25
CA GLY A 119 5.41 -8.17 12.15
C GLY A 119 4.17 -9.05 12.10
N LYS A 120 3.97 -9.96 13.05
CA LYS A 120 2.77 -10.80 13.08
C LYS A 120 1.55 -10.00 13.51
N GLY A 121 0.44 -10.20 12.81
CA GLY A 121 -0.84 -9.57 13.10
C GLY A 121 -1.38 -9.92 14.49
N LEU A 122 -1.93 -8.91 15.17
CA LEU A 122 -2.54 -9.03 16.51
C LEU A 122 -4.06 -8.83 16.51
N ASN A 123 -4.65 -8.38 15.40
CA ASN A 123 -6.09 -8.15 15.25
C ASN A 123 -6.58 -8.40 13.81
N SER A 124 -7.88 -8.21 13.56
CA SER A 124 -8.53 -8.40 12.26
C SER A 124 -7.89 -7.57 11.15
N GLU A 125 -7.60 -6.30 11.45
CA GLU A 125 -7.02 -5.34 10.51
C GLU A 125 -5.55 -5.68 10.21
N GLY A 126 -4.83 -6.21 11.20
CA GLY A 126 -3.44 -6.64 11.08
C GLY A 126 -3.23 -8.08 10.62
N LYS A 127 -4.30 -8.85 10.31
CA LYS A 127 -4.24 -10.32 10.13
C LYS A 127 -3.22 -10.80 9.09
N LYS A 128 -2.88 -9.96 8.10
CA LYS A 128 -1.92 -10.29 7.02
C LYS A 128 -0.45 -10.16 7.47
N GLY A 129 -0.19 -9.67 8.68
CA GLY A 129 1.16 -9.32 9.13
C GLY A 129 1.77 -8.16 8.34
N ILE A 130 2.99 -7.76 8.66
CA ILE A 130 3.80 -6.78 7.92
C ILE A 130 5.22 -7.29 7.80
N ARG A 131 5.94 -6.79 6.80
CA ARG A 131 7.37 -7.08 6.65
C ARG A 131 8.15 -6.39 7.76
N VAL A 132 9.00 -7.16 8.42
CA VAL A 132 10.08 -6.68 9.28
C VAL A 132 11.41 -6.79 8.56
N TYR A 133 12.34 -5.93 8.93
CA TYR A 133 13.67 -5.84 8.36
C TYR A 133 14.71 -6.24 9.39
N THR A 134 15.85 -6.72 8.90
CA THR A 134 16.98 -7.05 9.76
C THR A 134 17.69 -5.77 10.16
N THR A 135 18.08 -5.68 11.43
CA THR A 135 18.81 -4.55 12.00
C THR A 135 20.18 -5.01 12.49
N SER A 136 21.20 -4.19 12.27
CA SER A 136 22.53 -4.41 12.81
C SER A 136 23.11 -3.09 13.29
N LEU A 137 23.63 -3.06 14.52
CA LEU A 137 24.30 -1.89 15.07
C LEU A 137 25.80 -2.17 15.16
N THR A 138 26.60 -1.36 14.49
CA THR A 138 28.06 -1.33 14.65
C THR A 138 28.46 0.08 15.08
N ASP A 139 29.07 0.19 16.26
CA ASP A 139 29.35 1.45 16.94
C ASP A 139 28.09 2.32 17.10
N ASN A 140 27.94 3.35 16.26
CA ASN A 140 26.82 4.29 16.24
C ASN A 140 26.01 4.20 14.95
N ILE A 141 26.35 3.31 14.03
CA ILE A 141 25.68 3.15 12.74
C ILE A 141 24.72 1.97 12.83
N LEU A 142 23.43 2.30 12.81
CA LEU A 142 22.35 1.33 12.69
C LEU A 142 22.06 1.09 11.21
N THR A 143 22.22 -0.15 10.77
CA THR A 143 21.98 -0.59 9.39
C THR A 143 20.70 -1.42 9.33
N ILE A 144 19.87 -1.15 8.32
CA ILE A 144 18.60 -1.84 8.03
C ILE A 144 18.71 -2.51 6.67
N THR A 145 18.43 -3.80 6.63
CA THR A 145 18.45 -4.61 5.40
C THR A 145 17.17 -5.41 5.22
N ALA A 146 16.78 -5.54 3.95
CA ALA A 146 15.65 -6.32 3.47
C ALA A 146 15.66 -7.77 3.98
#